data_AF-A0A1I6HJY0-F1
#
_entry.id   AF-A0A1I6HJY0-F1
#
_cell.length_a   1.000
_cell.length_b   1.000
_cell.length_c   1.000
_cell.angle_alpha   90.00
_cell.angle_beta   90.00
_cell.angle_gamma   90.00
#
_symmetry.space_group_name_H-M   'P 1'
#
loop_
_entity.id
_entity.type
_entity.pdbx_description
1 polymer ?
#
loop_
_entity_poly.entity_id
_entity_poly.type
_entity_poly.pdbx_seq_one_letter_code
_entity_poly.pdbx_strand_id
1 'polypeptide(L)'
;MIESVVSSLIATGLAKAGSHGKEYYEDALSEDFSEDLSEIGEDFNRSLRDSVTERIENQNIEQISGIGEQWTVVERRLGAETQLDFSDEDAAIEEITDAILYAVGPEARVRSWIRRSVKEAVAETYTEAVQDFKQRIAGTDRADLLGFANDEELLEQCSAIEAKIGNILQLLQRRQYYTLFDGTPEGFEQARRELTSENIEFVDREILPEDIEAYRLLLIGRKGVGKSRTLAELTRRIDSDEISHIIIPSEGFDSREDIGAIEQESFSGDVLLLWDDIHKISEEGEDATVLSLVKKLENILDNQGYSLRVLVASRSERLDQLPGSLNDPDSFWYEFEQIELPPLDPKVLVEILRRTLEHYEVEASEDVVREFVAKALQTDPSPFYVVSVVGLADNELTEEDIERLPETALEVWEYQYGQLREEPQRILRTIELLSLTGSPFYKSLVEGAYRKVFNRPAPEYGFRDPVEPLLNQQWITLSDSDTDPFKGETEYRVHDIQIEAIQHPVDNALEPFSNYLLSELRADLPEAENERRVSTHRQFANQVSELGTEESSEIATVHYQYILQSIDSDDTATRIFFGRHLKNQGETKKATEKFNFAIESLTEEIENGRNDPAIYAIRGMTR
;
A
#
# COMPACT_ATOMS: atom_id res chain seq x y z
N MET A 1 -44.13 -15.81 -7.71
CA MET A 1 -43.03 -15.31 -8.58
C MET A 1 -42.08 -14.43 -7.78
N ILE A 2 -42.52 -13.40 -7.05
CA ILE A 2 -41.63 -12.68 -6.11
C ILE A 2 -41.13 -13.62 -5.00
N GLU A 3 -42.01 -14.48 -4.48
CA GLU A 3 -41.69 -15.46 -3.43
C GLU A 3 -40.52 -16.40 -3.80
N SER A 4 -40.40 -16.83 -5.08
CA SER A 4 -39.29 -17.69 -5.52
C SER A 4 -37.96 -16.94 -5.62
N VAL A 5 -38.00 -15.66 -5.99
CA VAL A 5 -36.81 -14.81 -6.03
C VAL A 5 -36.33 -14.51 -4.61
N VAL A 6 -37.25 -14.14 -3.72
CA VAL A 6 -36.90 -13.87 -2.31
C VAL A 6 -36.42 -15.13 -1.60
N SER A 7 -37.02 -16.29 -1.88
CA SER A 7 -36.53 -17.58 -1.34
C SER A 7 -35.12 -17.91 -1.84
N SER A 8 -34.82 -17.68 -3.12
CA SER A 8 -33.49 -17.88 -3.72
C SER A 8 -32.46 -16.91 -3.13
N LEU A 9 -32.80 -15.63 -2.96
CA LEU A 9 -31.96 -14.63 -2.29
C LEU A 9 -31.67 -15.02 -0.82
N ILE A 10 -32.70 -15.36 -0.05
CA ILE A 10 -32.53 -15.78 1.34
C ILE A 10 -31.68 -17.06 1.41
N ALA A 11 -31.96 -18.07 0.57
CA ALA A 11 -31.21 -19.32 0.55
C ALA A 11 -29.74 -19.11 0.18
N THR A 12 -29.44 -18.25 -0.79
CA THR A 12 -28.07 -17.90 -1.19
C THR A 12 -27.33 -17.17 -0.07
N GLY A 13 -27.97 -16.19 0.57
CA GLY A 13 -27.39 -15.49 1.73
C GLY A 13 -27.15 -16.42 2.92
N LEU A 14 -28.07 -17.34 3.19
CA LEU A 14 -27.94 -18.34 4.25
C LEU A 14 -26.87 -19.40 3.94
N ALA A 15 -26.74 -19.84 2.68
CA ALA A 15 -25.73 -20.80 2.26
C ALA A 15 -24.31 -20.25 2.41
N LYS A 16 -24.09 -18.98 2.10
CA LYS A 16 -22.80 -18.34 2.32
C LYS A 16 -22.48 -18.14 3.81
N ALA A 17 -23.51 -17.89 4.61
CA ALA A 17 -23.36 -17.58 6.02
C ALA A 17 -23.68 -18.76 6.96
N GLY A 18 -23.71 -19.99 6.45
CA GLY A 18 -24.04 -21.21 7.19
C GLY A 18 -23.25 -22.41 6.65
N SER A 19 -23.40 -23.57 7.30
CA SER A 19 -22.58 -24.77 7.02
C SER A 19 -23.14 -25.70 5.94
N HIS A 20 -24.32 -25.39 5.40
CA HIS A 20 -25.05 -26.22 4.44
C HIS A 20 -25.13 -25.53 3.07
N GLY A 21 -25.23 -26.32 2.00
CA GLY A 21 -25.34 -25.81 0.64
C GLY A 21 -26.69 -25.16 0.34
N LYS A 22 -26.74 -24.33 -0.70
CA LYS A 22 -27.94 -23.60 -1.14
C LYS A 22 -29.19 -24.49 -1.31
N GLU A 23 -29.04 -25.66 -1.95
CA GLU A 23 -30.13 -26.62 -2.18
C GLU A 23 -30.82 -27.05 -0.87
N TYR A 24 -30.07 -27.19 0.23
CA TYR A 24 -30.62 -27.54 1.54
C TYR A 24 -31.56 -26.45 2.07
N TYR A 25 -31.16 -25.17 1.93
CA TYR A 25 -31.97 -24.04 2.36
C TYR A 25 -33.16 -23.79 1.43
N GLU A 26 -33.02 -24.02 0.13
CA GLU A 26 -34.13 -23.93 -0.82
C GLU A 26 -35.20 -25.01 -0.58
N ASP A 27 -34.79 -26.25 -0.33
CA ASP A 27 -35.70 -27.33 0.03
C ASP A 27 -36.37 -27.07 1.38
N ALA A 28 -35.62 -26.62 2.39
CA ALA A 28 -36.16 -26.28 3.70
C ALA A 28 -37.15 -25.10 3.64
N LEU A 29 -36.86 -24.06 2.86
CA LEU A 29 -37.76 -22.91 2.67
C LEU A 29 -39.00 -23.30 1.86
N SER A 30 -38.87 -24.18 0.86
CA SER A 30 -39.99 -24.55 -0.01
C SER A 30 -40.96 -25.60 0.58
N GLU A 31 -40.49 -26.52 1.43
CA GLU A 31 -41.34 -27.56 2.04
C GLU A 31 -42.11 -27.06 3.28
N ASP A 32 -41.46 -26.29 4.17
CA ASP A 32 -42.01 -25.98 5.51
C ASP A 32 -42.52 -24.52 5.68
N PHE A 33 -42.24 -23.60 4.73
CA PHE A 33 -42.51 -22.16 4.90
C PHE A 33 -43.44 -21.52 3.84
N SER A 34 -44.14 -22.30 3.02
CA SER A 34 -44.92 -21.79 1.87
C SER A 34 -46.03 -20.77 2.19
N GLU A 35 -46.64 -20.77 3.38
CA GLU A 35 -47.64 -19.76 3.79
C GLU A 35 -47.03 -18.51 4.47
N ASP A 36 -45.88 -18.64 5.15
CA ASP A 36 -45.19 -17.54 5.86
C ASP A 36 -44.18 -16.78 4.98
N LEU A 37 -43.72 -17.40 3.89
CA LEU A 37 -42.77 -16.81 2.93
C LEU A 37 -43.31 -15.58 2.20
N SER A 38 -44.63 -15.44 2.10
CA SER A 38 -45.25 -14.27 1.47
C SER A 38 -45.06 -13.02 2.34
N GLU A 39 -45.35 -13.11 3.64
CA GLU A 39 -45.22 -11.99 4.58
C GLU A 39 -43.75 -11.66 4.86
N ILE A 40 -42.92 -12.69 5.05
CA ILE A 40 -41.47 -12.54 5.25
C ILE A 40 -40.78 -12.01 3.99
N GLY A 41 -41.19 -12.49 2.82
CA GLY A 41 -40.62 -12.06 1.55
C GLY A 41 -41.02 -10.63 1.17
N GLU A 42 -42.25 -10.23 1.50
CA GLU A 42 -42.70 -8.84 1.38
C GLU A 42 -41.94 -7.90 2.33
N ASP A 43 -41.69 -8.33 3.57
CA ASP A 43 -40.94 -7.55 4.55
C ASP A 43 -39.45 -7.43 4.22
N PHE A 44 -38.81 -8.52 3.74
CA PHE A 44 -37.43 -8.50 3.27
C PHE A 44 -37.27 -7.58 2.06
N ASN A 45 -38.14 -7.70 1.06
CA ASN A 45 -38.13 -6.84 -0.13
C ASN A 45 -38.41 -5.37 0.24
N ARG A 46 -39.31 -5.11 1.21
CA ARG A 46 -39.55 -3.75 1.71
C ARG A 46 -38.31 -3.18 2.41
N SER A 47 -37.64 -3.97 3.25
CA SER A 47 -36.42 -3.56 3.95
C SER A 47 -35.27 -3.27 2.98
N LEU A 48 -35.10 -4.14 1.97
CA LEU A 48 -34.12 -3.97 0.89
C LEU A 48 -34.43 -2.70 0.08
N ARG A 49 -35.69 -2.49 -0.30
CA ARG A 49 -36.14 -1.29 -1.02
C ARG A 49 -35.85 -0.02 -0.25
N ASP A 50 -36.31 0.07 0.99
CA ASP A 50 -36.27 1.30 1.77
C ASP A 50 -34.82 1.69 2.04
N SER A 51 -33.98 0.71 2.37
CA SER A 51 -32.55 0.93 2.66
C SER A 51 -31.74 1.25 1.40
N VAL A 52 -31.97 0.55 0.28
CA VAL A 52 -31.32 0.88 -1.00
C VAL A 52 -31.74 2.28 -1.47
N THR A 53 -33.03 2.63 -1.32
CA THR A 53 -33.55 3.95 -1.70
C THR A 53 -32.93 5.04 -0.84
N GLU A 54 -32.91 4.86 0.49
CA GLU A 54 -32.33 5.82 1.43
C GLU A 54 -30.83 6.04 1.16
N ARG A 55 -30.06 4.96 0.92
CA ARG A 55 -28.62 5.09 0.60
C ARG A 55 -28.37 5.80 -0.72
N ILE A 56 -29.12 5.46 -1.77
CA ILE A 56 -29.00 6.14 -3.08
C ILE A 56 -29.39 7.62 -2.98
N GLU A 57 -30.43 7.94 -2.20
CA GLU A 57 -30.87 9.32 -1.96
C GLU A 57 -29.84 10.11 -1.13
N ASN A 58 -29.22 9.48 -0.11
CA ASN A 58 -28.15 10.10 0.70
C ASN A 58 -26.88 10.39 -0.12
N GLN A 59 -26.61 9.63 -1.17
CA GLN A 59 -25.48 9.87 -2.08
C GLN A 59 -25.74 11.00 -3.10
N ASN A 60 -26.93 11.64 -3.10
CA ASN A 60 -27.28 12.77 -3.97
C ASN A 60 -27.06 12.53 -5.48
N ILE A 61 -27.25 11.29 -5.95
CA ILE A 61 -27.07 10.97 -7.37
C ILE A 61 -28.32 11.38 -8.15
N GLU A 62 -28.28 12.55 -8.81
CA GLU A 62 -29.41 13.10 -9.58
C GLU A 62 -30.00 12.11 -10.59
N GLN A 63 -29.16 11.27 -11.22
CA GLN A 63 -29.63 10.31 -12.24
C GLN A 63 -30.47 9.16 -11.68
N ILE A 64 -30.34 8.84 -10.39
CA ILE A 64 -31.00 7.70 -9.74
C ILE A 64 -32.03 8.18 -8.68
N SER A 65 -32.14 9.51 -8.52
CA SER A 65 -33.13 10.14 -7.66
C SER A 65 -34.55 9.70 -8.06
N GLY A 66 -35.33 9.22 -7.09
CA GLY A 66 -36.67 8.68 -7.33
C GLY A 66 -36.74 7.18 -7.68
N ILE A 67 -35.65 6.41 -7.49
CA ILE A 67 -35.67 4.93 -7.63
C ILE A 67 -36.75 4.28 -6.77
N GLY A 68 -37.02 4.84 -5.58
CA GLY A 68 -38.10 4.38 -4.71
C GLY A 68 -39.48 4.42 -5.38
N GLU A 69 -39.72 5.35 -6.31
CA GLU A 69 -40.97 5.43 -7.10
C GLU A 69 -40.99 4.41 -8.26
N GLN A 70 -39.81 3.99 -8.72
CA GLN A 70 -39.62 3.05 -9.84
C GLN A 70 -39.38 1.60 -9.38
N TRP A 71 -39.38 1.32 -8.09
CA TRP A 71 -39.10 -0.01 -7.54
C TRP A 71 -39.99 -1.12 -8.11
N THR A 72 -41.24 -0.79 -8.46
CA THR A 72 -42.15 -1.75 -9.12
C THR A 72 -41.66 -2.25 -10.49
N VAL A 73 -40.74 -1.52 -11.15
CA VAL A 73 -40.07 -1.94 -12.39
C VAL A 73 -38.93 -2.92 -12.08
N VAL A 74 -38.18 -2.65 -11.00
CA VAL A 74 -37.14 -3.55 -10.45
C VAL A 74 -37.76 -4.89 -10.07
N GLU A 75 -38.84 -4.87 -9.29
CA GLU A 75 -39.60 -6.05 -8.88
C GLU A 75 -40.15 -6.84 -10.08
N ARG A 76 -40.66 -6.14 -11.10
CA ARG A 76 -41.18 -6.79 -12.30
C ARG A 76 -40.05 -7.45 -13.10
N ARG A 77 -38.85 -6.87 -13.14
CA ARG A 77 -37.72 -7.46 -13.85
C ARG A 77 -37.19 -8.69 -13.14
N LEU A 78 -36.94 -8.58 -11.83
CA LEU A 78 -36.57 -9.71 -10.99
C LEU A 78 -37.64 -10.81 -11.00
N GLY A 79 -38.92 -10.46 -11.06
CA GLY A 79 -40.04 -11.41 -11.07
C GLY A 79 -40.46 -11.94 -12.44
N ALA A 80 -40.01 -11.36 -13.57
CA ALA A 80 -40.40 -11.77 -14.93
C ALA A 80 -39.52 -12.90 -15.49
N GLU A 81 -38.30 -13.05 -14.98
CA GLU A 81 -37.45 -14.20 -15.26
C GLU A 81 -37.90 -15.36 -14.37
N THR A 82 -38.73 -16.24 -14.94
CA THR A 82 -39.18 -17.46 -14.25
C THR A 82 -37.97 -18.34 -13.93
N GLN A 83 -37.59 -18.34 -12.64
CA GLN A 83 -36.41 -18.99 -12.03
C GLN A 83 -35.09 -18.20 -12.17
N LEU A 84 -34.95 -17.12 -11.40
CA LEU A 84 -33.64 -16.63 -10.99
C LEU A 84 -33.05 -17.56 -9.93
N ASP A 85 -32.17 -18.45 -10.37
CA ASP A 85 -31.31 -19.28 -9.52
C ASP A 85 -29.95 -18.59 -9.39
N PHE A 86 -29.73 -17.89 -8.28
CA PHE A 86 -28.46 -17.22 -8.02
C PHE A 86 -27.42 -18.23 -7.54
N SER A 87 -26.34 -18.43 -8.31
CA SER A 87 -25.28 -19.37 -7.93
C SER A 87 -24.62 -19.02 -6.60
N ASP A 88 -24.52 -17.71 -6.32
CA ASP A 88 -23.84 -17.14 -5.18
C ASP A 88 -24.33 -15.70 -4.91
N GLU A 89 -23.85 -15.11 -3.82
CA GLU A 89 -24.24 -13.77 -3.39
C GLU A 89 -23.84 -12.68 -4.40
N ASP A 90 -22.68 -12.82 -5.06
CA ASP A 90 -22.21 -11.82 -6.02
C ASP A 90 -23.11 -11.77 -7.26
N ALA A 91 -23.57 -12.94 -7.72
CA ALA A 91 -24.55 -13.06 -8.79
C ALA A 91 -25.91 -12.44 -8.40
N ALA A 92 -26.34 -12.61 -7.14
CA ALA A 92 -27.56 -11.97 -6.64
C ALA A 92 -27.45 -10.44 -6.60
N ILE A 93 -26.31 -9.92 -6.13
CA ILE A 93 -26.03 -8.48 -6.06
C ILE A 93 -25.96 -7.87 -7.45
N GLU A 94 -25.29 -8.52 -8.41
CA GLU A 94 -25.21 -8.05 -9.80
C GLU A 94 -26.59 -8.00 -10.46
N GLU A 95 -27.43 -9.02 -10.29
CA GLU A 95 -28.76 -9.04 -10.90
C GLU A 95 -29.69 -7.97 -10.31
N ILE A 96 -29.63 -7.74 -8.98
CA ILE A 96 -30.38 -6.66 -8.33
C ILE A 96 -29.88 -5.29 -8.82
N THR A 97 -28.57 -5.13 -8.95
CA THR A 97 -27.94 -3.92 -9.49
C THR A 97 -28.42 -3.66 -10.92
N ASP A 98 -28.41 -4.68 -11.77
CA ASP A 98 -28.88 -4.58 -13.15
C ASP A 98 -30.37 -4.24 -13.24
N ALA A 99 -31.19 -4.84 -12.38
CA ALA A 99 -32.61 -4.53 -12.33
C ALA A 99 -32.87 -3.07 -11.90
N ILE A 100 -32.09 -2.53 -10.95
CA ILE A 100 -32.16 -1.13 -10.51
C ILE A 100 -31.73 -0.20 -11.64
N LEU A 101 -30.58 -0.45 -12.27
CA LEU A 101 -30.07 0.39 -13.35
C LEU A 101 -30.99 0.39 -14.57
N TYR A 102 -31.62 -0.74 -14.85
CA TYR A 102 -32.62 -0.84 -15.91
C TYR A 102 -33.87 -0.01 -15.64
N ALA A 103 -34.32 0.07 -14.37
CA ALA A 103 -35.48 0.88 -14.00
C ALA A 103 -35.25 2.38 -14.26
N VAL A 104 -34.01 2.83 -14.09
CA VAL A 104 -33.57 4.24 -14.19
C VAL A 104 -33.48 4.72 -15.66
N GLY A 105 -33.21 3.83 -16.61
CA GLY A 105 -33.17 4.16 -18.04
C GLY A 105 -32.33 3.17 -18.87
N PRO A 106 -32.20 3.38 -20.20
CA PRO A 106 -31.44 2.47 -21.04
C PRO A 106 -29.97 2.38 -20.59
N GLU A 107 -29.53 1.15 -20.27
CA GLU A 107 -28.21 0.75 -19.75
C GLU A 107 -27.02 1.47 -20.43
N ALA A 108 -27.15 1.78 -21.72
CA ALA A 108 -26.14 2.47 -22.52
C ALA A 108 -25.83 3.94 -22.12
N ARG A 109 -26.51 4.50 -21.10
CA ARG A 109 -26.25 5.84 -20.56
C ARG A 109 -25.84 5.86 -19.09
N VAL A 110 -25.76 4.70 -18.45
CA VAL A 110 -25.41 4.59 -17.04
C VAL A 110 -23.88 4.62 -16.92
N ARG A 111 -23.35 5.63 -16.21
CA ARG A 111 -21.91 5.79 -15.97
C ARG A 111 -21.37 4.64 -15.10
N SER A 112 -20.11 4.23 -15.29
CA SER A 112 -19.49 3.12 -14.54
C SER A 112 -19.51 3.31 -13.02
N TRP A 113 -19.25 4.55 -12.55
CA TRP A 113 -19.30 4.87 -11.12
C TRP A 113 -20.71 4.80 -10.52
N ILE A 114 -21.76 5.04 -11.32
CA ILE A 114 -23.15 4.89 -10.89
C ILE A 114 -23.45 3.41 -10.65
N ARG A 115 -23.05 2.52 -11.58
CA ARG A 115 -23.19 1.08 -11.39
C ARG A 115 -22.45 0.61 -10.14
N ARG A 116 -21.23 1.09 -9.93
CA ARG A 116 -20.43 0.78 -8.74
C ARG A 116 -21.14 1.23 -7.45
N SER A 117 -21.61 2.47 -7.41
CA SER A 117 -22.30 3.01 -6.23
C SER A 117 -23.61 2.27 -5.91
N VAL A 118 -24.38 1.90 -6.95
CA VAL A 118 -25.60 1.09 -6.78
C VAL A 118 -25.23 -0.32 -6.31
N LYS A 119 -24.19 -0.93 -6.88
CA LYS A 119 -23.72 -2.26 -6.49
C LYS A 119 -23.27 -2.29 -5.03
N GLU A 120 -22.53 -1.28 -4.58
CA GLU A 120 -22.10 -1.12 -3.19
C GLU A 120 -23.32 -0.97 -2.26
N ALA A 121 -24.25 -0.09 -2.59
CA ALA A 121 -25.48 0.09 -1.80
C ALA A 121 -26.33 -1.20 -1.73
N VAL A 122 -26.42 -1.95 -2.82
CA VAL A 122 -27.13 -3.24 -2.88
C VAL A 122 -26.42 -4.30 -2.06
N ALA A 123 -25.09 -4.42 -2.14
CA ALA A 123 -24.31 -5.41 -1.41
C ALA A 123 -24.43 -5.22 0.11
N GLU A 124 -24.26 -3.98 0.58
CA GLU A 124 -24.36 -3.63 1.99
C GLU A 124 -25.77 -3.91 2.51
N THR A 125 -26.79 -3.44 1.78
CA THR A 125 -28.18 -3.63 2.19
C THR A 125 -28.59 -5.10 2.15
N TYR A 126 -28.13 -5.86 1.17
CA TYR A 126 -28.41 -7.29 1.05
C TYR A 126 -27.86 -8.06 2.26
N THR A 127 -26.62 -7.74 2.66
CA THR A 127 -25.99 -8.33 3.84
C THR A 127 -26.75 -7.99 5.12
N GLU A 128 -27.09 -6.71 5.32
CA GLU A 128 -27.86 -6.25 6.48
C GLU A 128 -29.24 -6.91 6.54
N ALA A 129 -29.94 -7.02 5.40
CA ALA A 129 -31.25 -7.65 5.33
C ALA A 129 -31.19 -9.15 5.66
N VAL A 130 -30.13 -9.85 5.24
CA VAL A 130 -29.91 -11.27 5.60
C VAL A 130 -29.60 -11.42 7.09
N GLN A 131 -28.86 -10.49 7.70
CA GLN A 131 -28.57 -10.49 9.14
C GLN A 131 -29.82 -10.19 9.97
N ASP A 132 -30.62 -9.22 9.58
CA ASP A 132 -31.90 -8.92 10.22
C ASP A 132 -32.85 -10.11 10.16
N PHE A 133 -32.89 -10.81 9.01
CA PHE A 133 -33.64 -12.03 8.87
C PHE A 133 -33.17 -13.11 9.85
N LYS A 134 -31.84 -13.33 9.95
CA LYS A 134 -31.24 -14.26 10.91
C LYS A 134 -31.57 -13.93 12.37
N GLN A 135 -31.48 -12.67 12.77
CA GLN A 135 -31.81 -12.24 14.13
C GLN A 135 -33.29 -12.45 14.46
N ARG A 136 -34.20 -12.27 13.49
CA ARG A 136 -35.64 -12.47 13.68
C ARG A 136 -36.03 -13.95 13.84
N ILE A 137 -35.33 -14.86 13.17
CA ILE A 137 -35.59 -16.30 13.28
C ILE A 137 -34.84 -16.95 14.45
N ALA A 138 -33.81 -16.29 14.99
CA ALA A 138 -33.05 -16.76 16.14
C ALA A 138 -33.94 -16.97 17.39
N GLY A 139 -33.76 -18.11 18.06
CA GLY A 139 -34.52 -18.46 19.27
C GLY A 139 -35.96 -18.91 19.03
N THR A 140 -36.35 -19.14 17.78
CA THR A 140 -37.63 -19.77 17.41
C THR A 140 -37.40 -21.23 16.99
N ASP A 141 -38.45 -22.07 17.01
CA ASP A 141 -38.41 -23.45 16.53
C ASP A 141 -37.93 -23.57 15.06
N ARG A 142 -37.87 -22.45 14.33
CA ARG A 142 -37.42 -22.32 12.93
C ARG A 142 -35.90 -22.29 12.81
N ALA A 143 -35.19 -21.79 13.82
CA ALA A 143 -33.72 -21.82 13.85
C ALA A 143 -33.20 -23.27 13.94
N ASP A 144 -33.92 -24.15 14.63
CA ASP A 144 -33.57 -25.56 14.79
C ASP A 144 -33.70 -26.35 13.47
N LEU A 145 -34.72 -26.06 12.66
CA LEU A 145 -34.95 -26.68 11.34
C LEU A 145 -33.90 -26.26 10.30
N LEU A 146 -33.46 -25.00 10.35
CA LEU A 146 -32.44 -24.47 9.45
C LEU A 146 -31.00 -24.75 9.91
N GLY A 147 -30.82 -25.53 10.98
CA GLY A 147 -29.51 -26.00 11.45
C GLY A 147 -28.74 -25.03 12.36
N PHE A 148 -29.38 -23.96 12.86
CA PHE A 148 -28.74 -22.89 13.65
C PHE A 148 -28.74 -23.12 15.17
N ALA A 149 -29.22 -24.27 15.64
CA ALA A 149 -29.48 -24.52 17.07
C ALA A 149 -28.23 -24.59 17.98
N ASN A 150 -27.02 -24.79 17.44
CA ASN A 150 -25.83 -25.14 18.24
C ASN A 150 -24.56 -24.33 17.96
N ASP A 151 -24.63 -23.22 17.24
CA ASP A 151 -23.42 -22.51 16.83
C ASP A 151 -22.99 -21.39 17.78
N GLU A 152 -22.53 -21.77 18.97
CA GLU A 152 -21.54 -20.97 19.73
C GLU A 152 -20.27 -20.75 18.88
N GLU A 153 -19.99 -21.68 17.96
CA GLU A 153 -18.88 -21.63 16.99
C GLU A 153 -19.13 -20.64 15.83
N LEU A 154 -20.38 -20.40 15.39
CA LEU A 154 -20.70 -19.33 14.41
C LEU A 154 -20.68 -17.95 15.05
N LEU A 155 -20.98 -17.77 16.33
CA LEU A 155 -20.82 -16.45 16.97
C LEU A 155 -19.33 -16.07 17.09
N GLU A 156 -18.44 -17.02 17.42
CA GLU A 156 -16.99 -16.80 17.38
C GLU A 156 -16.47 -16.62 15.94
N GLN A 157 -16.97 -17.39 14.98
CA GLN A 157 -16.63 -17.19 13.56
C GLN A 157 -17.24 -15.91 12.99
N CYS A 158 -18.39 -15.43 13.48
CA CYS A 158 -19.03 -14.18 13.10
C CYS A 158 -18.31 -12.99 13.71
N SER A 159 -17.78 -13.05 14.94
CA SER A 159 -16.88 -12.01 15.44
C SER A 159 -15.54 -12.00 14.71
N ALA A 160 -15.03 -13.17 14.29
CA ALA A 160 -13.85 -13.25 13.43
C ALA A 160 -14.13 -12.79 11.98
N ILE A 161 -15.34 -13.01 11.47
CA ILE A 161 -15.80 -12.54 10.16
C ILE A 161 -16.18 -11.06 10.21
N GLU A 162 -16.71 -10.51 11.31
CA GLU A 162 -16.89 -9.07 11.54
C GLU A 162 -15.55 -8.36 11.70
N ALA A 163 -14.55 -8.99 12.32
CA ALA A 163 -13.19 -8.48 12.32
C ALA A 163 -12.54 -8.58 10.92
N LYS A 164 -12.83 -9.63 10.16
CA LYS A 164 -12.38 -9.77 8.76
C LYS A 164 -13.16 -8.88 7.80
N ILE A 165 -14.43 -8.56 8.06
CA ILE A 165 -15.27 -7.64 7.29
C ILE A 165 -14.97 -6.20 7.69
N GLY A 166 -14.64 -5.93 8.95
CA GLY A 166 -14.05 -4.66 9.38
C GLY A 166 -12.73 -4.41 8.67
N ASN A 167 -11.87 -5.43 8.59
CA ASN A 167 -10.68 -5.40 7.74
C ASN A 167 -11.03 -5.29 6.25
N ILE A 168 -11.95 -6.09 5.70
CA ILE A 168 -12.31 -6.08 4.26
C ILE A 168 -13.04 -4.79 3.86
N LEU A 169 -13.80 -4.14 4.75
CA LEU A 169 -14.38 -2.81 4.54
C LEU A 169 -13.31 -1.73 4.66
N GLN A 170 -12.33 -1.87 5.55
CA GLN A 170 -11.10 -1.07 5.50
C GLN A 170 -10.35 -1.27 4.18
N LEU A 171 -10.29 -2.50 3.64
CA LEU A 171 -9.63 -2.85 2.38
C LEU A 171 -10.40 -2.37 1.15
N LEU A 172 -11.73 -2.41 1.18
CA LEU A 172 -12.60 -1.95 0.08
C LEU A 172 -12.75 -0.42 0.07
N GLN A 173 -12.57 0.26 1.21
CA GLN A 173 -12.63 1.72 1.28
C GLN A 173 -11.33 2.40 0.87
N ARG A 174 -10.19 1.71 0.79
CA ARG A 174 -8.89 2.39 0.83
C ARG A 174 -7.81 1.68 0.01
N ARG A 175 -7.68 2.07 -1.26
CA ARG A 175 -6.38 2.11 -1.96
C ARG A 175 -5.46 3.08 -1.21
N GLN A 176 -4.99 2.71 -0.02
CA GLN A 176 -4.17 3.58 0.81
C GLN A 176 -2.75 3.08 0.84
N TYR A 177 -1.95 3.63 -0.06
CA TYR A 177 -0.50 3.54 -0.03
C TYR A 177 0.10 4.52 0.99
N TYR A 178 -0.61 4.75 2.10
CA TYR A 178 -0.16 5.58 3.21
C TYR A 178 -0.78 5.04 4.50
N THR A 179 -0.06 5.27 5.61
CA THR A 179 -0.52 4.92 6.95
C THR A 179 -0.96 6.18 7.66
N LEU A 180 -2.16 6.13 8.25
CA LEU A 180 -2.72 7.19 9.09
C LEU A 180 -2.61 6.79 10.55
N PHE A 181 -1.97 7.63 11.36
CA PHE A 181 -1.89 7.47 12.81
C PHE A 181 -2.59 8.62 13.52
N ASP A 182 -3.12 8.36 14.71
CA ASP A 182 -3.62 9.42 15.58
C ASP A 182 -2.47 10.24 16.16
N GLY A 183 -2.68 11.53 16.41
CA GLY A 183 -1.72 12.43 17.08
C GLY A 183 -1.50 12.16 18.57
N THR A 184 -1.82 10.95 19.05
CA THR A 184 -1.55 10.53 20.43
C THR A 184 -0.07 10.21 20.64
N PRO A 185 0.45 10.22 21.88
CA PRO A 185 1.82 9.78 22.16
C PRO A 185 2.14 8.40 21.58
N GLU A 186 1.19 7.47 21.64
CA GLU A 186 1.28 6.14 21.05
C GLU A 186 1.34 6.18 19.51
N GLY A 187 0.50 6.99 18.87
CA GLY A 187 0.53 7.15 17.41
C GLY A 187 1.82 7.79 16.91
N PHE A 188 2.39 8.74 17.66
CA PHE A 188 3.73 9.28 17.40
C PHE A 188 4.83 8.22 17.52
N GLU A 189 4.76 7.31 18.50
CA GLU A 189 5.72 6.20 18.60
C GLU A 189 5.57 5.19 17.45
N GLN A 190 4.33 4.90 17.04
CA GLN A 190 4.07 4.04 15.87
C GLN A 190 4.62 4.66 14.58
N ALA A 191 4.35 5.95 14.35
CA ALA A 191 4.89 6.72 13.24
C ALA A 191 6.43 6.72 13.22
N ARG A 192 7.09 6.81 14.38
CA ARG A 192 8.55 6.72 14.48
C ARG A 192 9.10 5.35 14.11
N ARG A 193 8.46 4.27 14.58
CA ARG A 193 8.84 2.90 14.23
C ARG A 193 8.70 2.65 12.72
N GLU A 194 7.71 3.28 12.10
CA GLU A 194 7.51 3.20 10.66
C GLU A 194 8.70 3.82 9.90
N LEU A 195 9.27 4.93 10.39
CA LEU A 195 10.44 5.58 9.77
C LEU A 195 11.77 4.88 10.09
N THR A 196 11.94 4.30 11.27
CA THR A 196 13.20 3.67 11.68
C THR A 196 12.99 2.59 12.75
N SER A 197 13.68 1.46 12.58
CA SER A 197 13.69 0.34 13.53
C SER A 197 14.88 0.37 14.51
N GLU A 198 15.82 1.30 14.36
CA GLU A 198 17.00 1.36 15.24
C GLU A 198 16.67 1.92 16.62
N ASN A 199 17.01 1.15 17.66
CA ASN A 199 16.78 1.53 19.06
C ASN A 199 18.05 2.03 19.78
N ILE A 200 19.01 2.57 19.03
CA ILE A 200 20.18 3.25 19.62
C ILE A 200 19.73 4.64 20.09
N GLU A 201 20.32 5.19 21.16
CA GLU A 201 19.98 6.53 21.63
C GLU A 201 20.41 7.61 20.60
N PHE A 202 19.51 8.53 20.24
CA PHE A 202 19.78 9.54 19.20
C PHE A 202 20.81 10.59 19.67
N VAL A 203 21.83 10.83 18.85
CA VAL A 203 22.84 11.88 19.10
C VAL A 203 22.45 13.15 18.36
N ASP A 204 22.12 14.18 19.14
CA ASP A 204 21.73 15.48 18.59
C ASP A 204 22.87 16.16 17.83
N ARG A 205 22.51 16.99 16.85
CA ARG A 205 23.44 17.77 16.04
C ARG A 205 23.12 19.24 16.21
N GLU A 206 24.14 20.07 16.39
CA GLU A 206 23.98 21.52 16.61
C GLU A 206 23.22 22.24 15.47
N ILE A 207 23.16 21.65 14.28
CA ILE A 207 22.42 22.19 13.13
C ILE A 207 20.90 22.01 13.24
N LEU A 208 20.42 21.09 14.10
CA LEU A 208 19.01 20.80 14.23
C LEU A 208 18.36 21.83 15.19
N PRO A 209 17.21 22.42 14.81
CA PRO A 209 16.55 23.40 15.64
C PRO A 209 15.98 22.75 16.91
N GLU A 210 16.09 23.42 18.06
CA GLU A 210 15.55 22.91 19.35
C GLU A 210 14.03 22.73 19.30
N ASP A 211 13.33 23.64 18.60
CA ASP A 211 11.89 23.60 18.35
C ASP A 211 11.60 23.67 16.84
N ILE A 212 10.62 22.92 16.37
CA ILE A 212 10.20 22.94 14.95
C ILE A 212 8.99 23.86 14.80
N GLU A 213 9.26 25.15 14.69
CA GLU A 213 8.23 26.16 14.38
C GLU A 213 7.84 26.15 12.90
N ALA A 214 8.71 25.63 12.02
CA ALA A 214 8.46 25.62 10.59
C ALA A 214 7.31 24.67 10.23
N TYR A 215 6.31 25.22 9.53
CA TYR A 215 5.23 24.43 8.93
C TYR A 215 5.73 23.50 7.82
N ARG A 216 6.87 23.81 7.20
CA ARG A 216 7.43 23.01 6.11
C ARG A 216 8.95 22.92 6.25
N LEU A 217 9.46 21.69 6.33
CA LEU A 217 10.88 21.42 6.52
C LEU A 217 11.35 20.32 5.56
N LEU A 218 12.48 20.58 4.90
CA LEU A 218 13.12 19.65 3.97
C LEU A 218 14.51 19.28 4.50
N LEU A 219 14.67 18.01 4.90
CA LEU A 219 15.96 17.43 5.26
C LEU A 219 16.69 16.93 4.00
N ILE A 220 17.92 17.38 3.81
CA ILE A 220 18.76 16.97 2.69
C ILE A 220 20.02 16.31 3.22
N GLY A 221 20.42 15.18 2.64
CA GLY A 221 21.70 14.58 3.00
C GLY A 221 22.00 13.28 2.28
N ARG A 222 23.27 12.88 2.33
CA ARG A 222 23.77 11.67 1.68
C ARG A 222 23.12 10.40 2.23
N LYS A 223 23.21 9.30 1.48
CA LYS A 223 22.80 7.97 1.94
C LYS A 223 23.54 7.60 3.23
N GLY A 224 22.85 6.98 4.20
CA GLY A 224 23.45 6.57 5.48
C GLY A 224 23.73 7.70 6.49
N VAL A 225 23.48 8.98 6.17
CA VAL A 225 23.73 10.11 7.09
C VAL A 225 22.70 10.22 8.24
N GLY A 226 21.69 9.36 8.29
CA GLY A 226 20.67 9.32 9.36
C GLY A 226 19.47 10.25 9.15
N LYS A 227 19.03 10.49 7.91
CA LYS A 227 17.85 11.33 7.60
C LYS A 227 16.57 10.80 8.24
N SER A 228 16.22 9.53 8.00
CA SER A 228 15.02 8.87 8.53
C SER A 228 14.96 8.95 10.05
N ARG A 229 16.12 8.70 10.70
CA ARG A 229 16.25 8.80 12.16
C ARG A 229 16.18 10.24 12.68
N THR A 230 16.68 11.20 11.91
CA THR A 230 16.53 12.63 12.21
C THR A 230 15.06 13.05 12.07
N LEU A 231 14.35 12.66 11.01
CA LEU A 231 12.90 12.89 10.88
C LEU A 231 12.14 12.32 12.07
N ALA A 232 12.41 11.06 12.44
CA ALA A 232 11.78 10.41 13.59
C ALA A 232 12.07 11.18 14.90
N GLU A 233 13.29 11.64 15.12
CA GLU A 233 13.62 12.45 16.31
C GLU A 233 12.94 13.81 16.30
N LEU A 234 12.88 14.48 15.15
CA LEU A 234 12.23 15.77 14.99
C LEU A 234 10.75 15.71 15.41
N THR A 235 10.08 14.57 15.23
CA THR A 235 8.71 14.38 15.75
C THR A 235 8.59 14.47 17.28
N ARG A 236 9.67 14.19 18.04
CA ARG A 236 9.68 14.34 19.51
C ARG A 236 9.74 15.79 19.97
N ARG A 237 10.13 16.70 19.07
CA ARG A 237 10.20 18.16 19.30
C ARG A 237 8.88 18.86 18.94
N ILE A 238 7.90 18.10 18.45
CA ILE A 238 6.55 18.59 18.16
C ILE A 238 5.68 18.32 19.39
N ASP A 239 4.92 19.33 19.81
CA ASP A 239 3.90 19.15 20.84
C ASP A 239 2.78 18.25 20.28
N SER A 240 2.58 17.08 20.90
CA SER A 240 1.55 16.12 20.47
C SER A 240 0.14 16.69 20.58
N ASP A 241 -0.08 17.66 21.46
CA ASP A 241 -1.40 18.30 21.62
C ASP A 241 -1.76 19.21 20.43
N GLU A 242 -0.78 19.59 19.60
CA GLU A 242 -1.01 20.41 18.39
C GLU A 242 -1.48 19.57 17.20
N ILE A 243 -1.06 18.30 17.11
CA ILE A 243 -1.30 17.46 15.94
C ILE A 243 -2.39 16.44 16.27
N SER A 244 -3.41 16.34 15.42
CA SER A 244 -4.47 15.33 15.57
C SER A 244 -4.23 14.09 14.73
N HIS A 245 -3.52 14.20 13.61
CA HIS A 245 -3.30 13.11 12.66
C HIS A 245 -1.89 13.13 12.08
N ILE A 246 -1.30 11.97 11.86
CA ILE A 246 0.02 11.80 11.24
C ILE A 246 -0.14 10.92 10.00
N ILE A 247 0.36 11.40 8.86
CA ILE A 247 0.33 10.69 7.58
C ILE A 247 1.75 10.30 7.20
N ILE A 248 1.97 9.02 6.93
CA ILE A 248 3.22 8.49 6.37
C ILE A 248 2.91 7.76 5.05
N PRO A 249 3.28 8.32 3.89
CA PRO A 249 3.19 7.60 2.63
C PRO A 249 4.07 6.34 2.64
N SER A 250 3.52 5.20 2.20
CA SER A 250 4.25 3.93 2.11
C SER A 250 5.15 3.88 0.87
N GLU A 251 6.09 2.93 0.85
CA GLU A 251 6.75 2.52 -0.40
C GLU A 251 5.67 2.09 -1.40
N GLY A 252 5.66 2.66 -2.61
CA GLY A 252 4.58 2.43 -3.58
C GLY A 252 3.63 3.62 -3.80
N PHE A 253 3.64 4.65 -2.93
CA PHE A 253 2.86 5.88 -3.16
C PHE A 253 3.45 6.68 -4.32
N ASP A 254 2.97 6.40 -5.53
CA ASP A 254 3.57 6.90 -6.77
C ASP A 254 2.56 7.53 -7.73
N SER A 255 1.26 7.52 -7.39
CA SER A 255 0.21 7.90 -8.32
C SER A 255 -0.78 8.92 -7.78
N ARG A 256 -1.51 9.55 -8.71
CA ARG A 256 -2.58 10.49 -8.40
C ARG A 256 -3.80 9.82 -7.77
N GLU A 257 -4.02 8.55 -8.07
CA GLU A 257 -5.13 7.77 -7.53
C GLU A 257 -4.95 7.58 -6.01
N ASP A 258 -3.69 7.45 -5.55
CA ASP A 258 -3.34 7.34 -4.13
C ASP A 258 -3.65 8.64 -3.37
N ILE A 259 -3.49 9.79 -4.03
CA ILE A 259 -3.91 11.10 -3.49
C ILE A 259 -5.44 11.19 -3.39
N GLY A 260 -6.17 10.56 -4.32
CA GLY A 260 -7.64 10.54 -4.32
C GLY A 260 -8.23 9.88 -3.07
N ALA A 261 -7.57 8.85 -2.51
CA ALA A 261 -8.00 8.22 -1.27
C ALA A 261 -7.93 9.18 -0.07
N ILE A 262 -7.01 10.13 -0.08
CA ILE A 262 -6.86 11.15 0.97
C ILE A 262 -8.02 12.15 0.96
N GLU A 263 -8.70 12.34 -0.18
CA GLU A 263 -9.88 13.22 -0.27
C GLU A 263 -11.07 12.72 0.55
N GLN A 264 -11.11 11.40 0.82
CA GLN A 264 -12.19 10.77 1.57
C GLN A 264 -11.92 10.76 3.08
N GLU A 265 -10.74 11.24 3.51
CA GLU A 265 -10.40 11.36 4.92
C GLU A 265 -11.16 12.50 5.60
N SER A 266 -11.67 12.20 6.79
CA SER A 266 -12.17 13.23 7.70
C SER A 266 -11.11 13.54 8.75
N PHE A 267 -10.48 14.70 8.64
CA PHE A 267 -9.55 15.18 9.66
C PHE A 267 -10.29 15.92 10.77
N SER A 268 -9.83 15.73 12.01
CA SER A 268 -10.43 16.33 13.21
C SER A 268 -9.57 17.43 13.83
N GLY A 269 -8.45 17.80 13.19
CA GLY A 269 -7.47 18.76 13.67
C GLY A 269 -6.29 18.86 12.72
N ASP A 270 -5.22 19.51 13.18
CA ASP A 270 -4.01 19.71 12.39
C ASP A 270 -3.31 18.38 12.06
N VAL A 271 -2.65 18.35 10.90
CA VAL A 271 -2.07 17.13 10.32
C VAL A 271 -0.56 17.28 10.15
N LEU A 272 0.17 16.23 10.48
CA LEU A 272 1.60 16.10 10.23
C LEU A 272 1.85 15.11 9.08
N LEU A 273 2.41 15.57 7.97
CA LEU A 273 2.89 14.72 6.89
C LEU A 273 4.39 14.43 7.09
N LEU A 274 4.75 13.15 7.25
CA LEU A 274 6.13 12.67 7.31
C LEU A 274 6.43 11.86 6.06
N TRP A 275 7.41 12.28 5.26
CA TRP A 275 7.75 11.57 4.03
C TRP A 275 9.25 11.44 3.85
N ASP A 276 9.75 10.21 3.95
CA ASP A 276 11.16 9.89 3.70
C ASP A 276 11.42 9.53 2.23
N ASP A 277 12.63 9.80 1.76
CA ASP A 277 13.11 9.51 0.40
C ASP A 277 12.15 9.94 -0.74
N ILE A 278 11.66 11.18 -0.70
CA ILE A 278 10.68 11.76 -1.64
C ILE A 278 11.06 11.76 -3.14
N HIS A 279 12.29 11.39 -3.47
CA HIS A 279 12.82 11.31 -4.84
C HIS A 279 12.54 9.97 -5.53
N LYS A 280 12.04 8.95 -4.81
CA LYS A 280 11.66 7.64 -5.39
C LYS A 280 10.44 7.72 -6.34
N ILE A 281 9.83 8.89 -6.53
CA ILE A 281 8.56 9.04 -7.24
C ILE A 281 8.79 9.42 -8.70
N SER A 282 8.35 8.56 -9.62
CA SER A 282 8.64 8.65 -11.06
C SER A 282 7.62 9.47 -11.86
N GLU A 283 7.31 10.71 -11.49
CA GLU A 283 6.60 11.62 -12.40
C GLU A 283 7.49 12.81 -12.79
N GLU A 284 8.13 12.71 -13.96
CA GLU A 284 8.68 13.90 -14.63
C GLU A 284 7.53 14.85 -15.04
N GLY A 285 7.50 16.05 -14.47
CA GLY A 285 6.56 17.13 -14.80
C GLY A 285 6.31 18.10 -13.63
N GLU A 286 5.59 19.20 -13.91
CA GLU A 286 5.15 20.17 -12.88
C GLU A 286 4.11 19.60 -11.89
N ASP A 287 3.63 18.36 -12.11
CA ASP A 287 2.60 17.67 -11.30
C ASP A 287 3.15 16.55 -10.41
N ALA A 288 4.41 16.66 -9.96
CA ALA A 288 5.01 15.63 -9.11
C ALA A 288 4.17 15.32 -7.85
N THR A 289 4.02 14.04 -7.53
CA THR A 289 3.10 13.50 -6.51
C THR A 289 3.23 14.18 -5.15
N VAL A 290 4.44 14.56 -4.72
CA VAL A 290 4.66 15.28 -3.45
C VAL A 290 4.00 16.66 -3.44
N LEU A 291 4.20 17.44 -4.52
CA LEU A 291 3.61 18.76 -4.67
C LEU A 291 2.08 18.67 -4.70
N SER A 292 1.58 17.72 -5.48
CA SER A 292 0.16 17.45 -5.64
C SER A 292 -0.48 17.05 -4.31
N LEU A 293 0.17 16.17 -3.54
CA LEU A 293 -0.32 15.75 -2.23
C LEU A 293 -0.37 16.90 -1.23
N VAL A 294 0.73 17.65 -1.08
CA VAL A 294 0.81 18.75 -0.11
C VAL A 294 -0.25 19.81 -0.41
N LYS A 295 -0.32 20.28 -1.66
CA LYS A 295 -1.36 21.24 -2.07
C LYS A 295 -2.76 20.71 -1.83
N LYS A 296 -2.97 19.40 -1.99
CA LYS A 296 -4.28 18.80 -1.81
C LYS A 296 -4.69 18.75 -0.34
N LEU A 297 -3.80 18.27 0.52
CA LEU A 297 -4.00 18.25 1.97
C LEU A 297 -4.26 19.66 2.51
N GLU A 298 -3.49 20.66 2.05
CA GLU A 298 -3.70 22.06 2.41
C GLU A 298 -5.11 22.53 2.06
N ASN A 299 -5.58 22.26 0.84
CA ASN A 299 -6.95 22.62 0.44
C ASN A 299 -8.03 21.92 1.30
N ILE A 300 -7.82 20.64 1.67
CA ILE A 300 -8.78 19.91 2.51
C ILE A 300 -8.83 20.53 3.91
N LEU A 301 -7.66 20.78 4.51
CA LEU A 301 -7.53 21.27 5.87
C LEU A 301 -7.95 22.75 6.00
N ASP A 302 -7.62 23.59 5.03
CA ASP A 302 -8.06 24.99 4.99
C ASP A 302 -9.60 25.10 4.98
N ASN A 303 -10.28 24.21 4.26
CA ASN A 303 -11.74 24.15 4.25
C ASN A 303 -12.35 23.74 5.60
N GLN A 304 -11.58 23.03 6.43
CA GLN A 304 -11.97 22.55 7.75
C GLN A 304 -11.45 23.46 8.89
N GLY A 305 -10.58 24.43 8.58
CA GLY A 305 -9.97 25.34 9.55
C GLY A 305 -8.77 24.76 10.29
N TYR A 306 -8.10 23.76 9.71
CA TYR A 306 -6.92 23.09 10.26
C TYR A 306 -5.67 23.40 9.43
N SER A 307 -4.49 23.13 9.99
CA SER A 307 -3.20 23.41 9.37
C SER A 307 -2.46 22.12 8.99
N LEU A 308 -1.63 22.19 7.93
CA LEU A 308 -0.71 21.13 7.54
C LEU A 308 0.72 21.46 7.99
N ARG A 309 1.38 20.52 8.67
CA ARG A 309 2.83 20.53 8.90
C ARG A 309 3.48 19.45 8.04
N VAL A 310 4.55 19.77 7.33
CA VAL A 310 5.20 18.89 6.36
C VAL A 310 6.68 18.72 6.70
N LEU A 311 7.10 17.50 7.05
CA LEU A 311 8.50 17.13 7.20
C LEU A 311 8.86 16.09 6.13
N VAL A 312 9.75 16.49 5.22
CA VAL A 312 10.16 15.65 4.08
C VAL A 312 11.67 15.45 4.08
N ALA A 313 12.16 14.31 3.60
CA ALA A 313 13.59 14.05 3.43
C ALA A 313 13.95 13.60 2.02
N SER A 314 15.07 14.10 1.51
CA SER A 314 15.60 13.75 0.19
C SER A 314 17.11 13.47 0.22
N ARG A 315 17.57 12.68 -0.75
CA ARG A 315 19.00 12.40 -0.96
C ARG A 315 19.64 13.55 -1.70
N SER A 316 20.78 14.01 -1.20
CA SER A 316 21.58 15.05 -1.87
C SER A 316 21.99 14.65 -3.30
N GLU A 317 22.17 13.35 -3.55
CA GLU A 317 22.56 12.79 -4.85
C GLU A 317 21.40 12.71 -5.85
N ARG A 318 20.16 12.96 -5.42
CA ARG A 318 18.94 12.82 -6.21
C ARG A 318 18.09 14.09 -6.20
N LEU A 319 18.66 15.24 -5.85
CA LEU A 319 17.94 16.51 -5.83
C LEU A 319 17.48 16.96 -7.22
N ASP A 320 18.18 16.52 -8.27
CA ASP A 320 17.81 16.73 -9.67
C ASP A 320 16.55 15.97 -10.09
N GLN A 321 16.15 14.96 -9.31
CA GLN A 321 14.90 14.22 -9.50
C GLN A 321 13.70 14.88 -8.83
N LEU A 322 13.93 15.89 -7.98
CA LEU A 322 12.84 16.66 -7.39
C LEU A 322 12.24 17.61 -8.44
N PRO A 323 10.91 17.84 -8.40
CA PRO A 323 10.25 18.79 -9.30
C PRO A 323 10.76 20.22 -9.08
N GLY A 324 11.09 20.92 -10.15
CA GLY A 324 11.51 22.32 -10.09
C GLY A 324 12.90 22.52 -9.47
N SER A 325 13.18 23.74 -9.01
CA SER A 325 14.49 24.11 -8.45
C SER A 325 14.36 24.45 -6.97
N LEU A 326 15.25 23.94 -6.12
CA LEU A 326 15.27 24.25 -4.68
C LEU A 326 15.58 25.73 -4.39
N ASN A 327 16.27 26.41 -5.31
CA ASN A 327 16.79 27.76 -5.11
C ASN A 327 15.99 28.84 -5.84
N ASP A 328 14.93 28.46 -6.54
CA ASP A 328 14.09 29.40 -7.29
C ASP A 328 13.01 29.99 -6.37
N PRO A 329 12.92 31.32 -6.20
CA PRO A 329 11.89 31.95 -5.36
C PRO A 329 10.46 31.63 -5.74
N ASP A 330 10.21 31.27 -7.00
CA ASP A 330 8.88 30.91 -7.49
C ASP A 330 8.60 29.39 -7.36
N SER A 331 9.56 28.62 -6.81
CA SER A 331 9.44 27.18 -6.63
C SER A 331 8.72 26.82 -5.33
N PHE A 332 8.00 25.69 -5.37
CA PHE A 332 7.36 25.08 -4.20
C PHE A 332 8.31 24.89 -3.02
N TRP A 333 9.58 24.54 -3.31
CA TRP A 333 10.59 24.27 -2.29
C TRP A 333 11.10 25.53 -1.57
N TYR A 334 10.82 26.71 -2.11
CA TYR A 334 11.27 27.96 -1.50
C TYR A 334 10.58 28.23 -0.15
N GLU A 335 9.38 27.69 0.05
CA GLU A 335 8.62 27.81 1.29
C GLU A 335 9.05 26.79 2.37
N PHE A 336 9.96 25.86 2.03
CA PHE A 336 10.50 24.90 2.98
C PHE A 336 11.74 25.46 3.66
N GLU A 337 11.82 25.30 4.98
CA GLU A 337 13.08 25.42 5.69
C GLU A 337 13.97 24.24 5.31
N GLN A 338 15.10 24.52 4.65
CA GLN A 338 16.01 23.49 4.16
C GLN A 338 17.15 23.28 5.18
N ILE A 339 17.28 22.05 5.67
CA ILE A 339 18.38 21.65 6.55
C ILE A 339 19.23 20.62 5.81
N GLU A 340 20.41 21.03 5.40
CA GLU A 340 21.41 20.13 4.83
C GLU A 340 22.21 19.48 5.96
N LEU A 341 22.05 18.16 6.14
CA LEU A 341 22.82 17.40 7.11
C LEU A 341 24.27 17.26 6.64
N PRO A 342 25.25 17.90 7.32
CA PRO A 342 26.64 17.79 6.93
C PRO A 342 27.19 16.40 7.31
N PRO A 343 28.37 16.03 6.78
CA PRO A 343 29.17 14.96 7.36
C PRO A 343 29.34 15.15 8.87
N LEU A 344 29.37 14.05 9.62
CA LEU A 344 29.46 14.12 11.08
C LEU A 344 30.75 14.79 11.54
N ASP A 345 30.64 15.72 12.49
CA ASP A 345 31.81 16.23 13.16
C ASP A 345 32.42 15.17 14.09
N PRO A 346 33.72 15.30 14.44
CA PRO A 346 34.41 14.30 15.25
C PRO A 346 33.76 14.01 16.61
N LYS A 347 33.15 15.01 17.26
CA LYS A 347 32.55 14.81 18.59
C LYS A 347 31.26 14.03 18.48
N VAL A 348 30.40 14.39 17.51
CA VAL A 348 29.16 13.66 17.24
C VAL A 348 29.47 12.23 16.82
N LEU A 349 30.50 12.01 15.99
CA LEU A 349 30.92 10.68 15.57
C LEU A 349 31.42 9.81 16.74
N VAL A 350 32.20 10.39 17.68
CA VAL A 350 32.63 9.70 18.91
C VAL A 350 31.43 9.28 19.74
N GLU A 351 30.45 10.17 19.91
CA GLU A 351 29.28 9.90 20.72
C GLU A 351 28.38 8.83 20.09
N ILE A 352 28.19 8.89 18.76
CA ILE A 352 27.49 7.83 18.01
C ILE A 352 28.21 6.49 18.20
N LEU A 353 29.54 6.45 18.02
CA LEU A 353 30.33 5.24 18.23
C LEU A 353 30.15 4.66 19.63
N ARG A 354 30.22 5.49 20.68
CA ARG A 354 30.06 5.04 22.06
C ARG A 354 28.68 4.43 22.33
N ARG A 355 27.62 5.09 21.87
CA ARG A 355 26.26 4.60 22.04
C ARG A 355 26.02 3.32 21.25
N THR A 356 26.62 3.21 20.07
CA THR A 356 26.56 1.99 19.26
C THR A 356 27.34 0.84 19.93
N LEU A 357 28.53 1.09 20.48
CA LEU A 357 29.31 0.11 21.25
C LEU A 357 28.53 -0.37 22.48
N GLU A 358 27.92 0.55 23.24
CA GLU A 358 27.09 0.21 24.40
C GLU A 358 25.86 -0.61 24.01
N HIS A 359 25.17 -0.21 22.94
CA HIS A 359 23.97 -0.90 22.46
C HIS A 359 24.25 -2.34 22.03
N TYR A 360 25.38 -2.58 21.35
CA TYR A 360 25.79 -3.91 20.90
C TYR A 360 26.65 -4.67 21.91
N GLU A 361 26.87 -4.11 23.11
CA GLU A 361 27.73 -4.69 24.15
C GLU A 361 29.16 -5.01 23.67
N VAL A 362 29.72 -4.18 22.78
CA VAL A 362 31.07 -4.32 22.23
C VAL A 362 32.05 -3.48 23.03
N GLU A 363 33.10 -4.12 23.56
CA GLU A 363 34.17 -3.44 24.28
C GLU A 363 35.16 -2.78 23.31
N ALA A 364 35.61 -1.56 23.61
CA ALA A 364 36.68 -0.90 22.87
C ALA A 364 37.52 -0.02 23.81
N SER A 365 38.83 0.00 23.62
CA SER A 365 39.71 0.90 24.36
C SER A 365 39.56 2.34 23.85
N GLU A 366 39.90 3.34 24.69
CA GLU A 366 39.87 4.75 24.26
C GLU A 366 40.84 5.05 23.10
N ASP A 367 41.91 4.27 22.96
CA ASP A 367 42.84 4.39 21.82
C ASP A 367 42.18 3.84 20.54
N VAL A 368 41.50 2.69 20.62
CA VAL A 368 40.71 2.13 19.50
C VAL A 368 39.59 3.09 19.07
N VAL A 369 38.87 3.69 20.01
CA VAL A 369 37.82 4.70 19.72
C VAL A 369 38.41 5.88 18.92
N ARG A 370 39.59 6.37 19.32
CA ARG A 370 40.26 7.47 18.61
C ARG A 370 40.72 7.07 17.22
N GLU A 371 41.28 5.88 17.07
CA GLU A 371 41.74 5.37 15.78
C GLU A 371 40.58 5.13 14.82
N PHE A 372 39.48 4.51 15.30
CA PHE A 372 38.25 4.35 14.52
C PHE A 372 37.76 5.70 13.99
N VAL A 373 37.60 6.69 14.88
CA VAL A 373 37.08 8.01 14.51
C VAL A 373 38.02 8.70 13.52
N ALA A 374 39.34 8.62 13.74
CA ALA A 374 40.32 9.18 12.82
C ALA A 374 40.26 8.53 11.43
N LYS A 375 40.00 7.22 11.34
CA LYS A 375 39.82 6.49 10.08
C LYS A 375 38.51 6.84 9.41
N ALA A 376 37.38 6.76 10.12
CA ALA A 376 36.05 7.09 9.60
C ALA A 376 35.96 8.53 9.07
N LEU A 377 36.59 9.51 9.74
CA LEU A 377 36.66 10.90 9.26
C LEU A 377 37.41 11.07 7.93
N GLN A 378 38.31 10.14 7.59
CA GLN A 378 39.04 10.16 6.32
C GLN A 378 38.30 9.45 5.19
N THR A 379 37.38 8.54 5.52
CA THR A 379 36.73 7.66 4.55
C THR A 379 35.20 7.86 4.52
N ASP A 380 34.49 7.38 5.55
CA ASP A 380 33.04 7.39 5.66
C ASP A 380 32.57 7.82 7.06
N PRO A 381 32.38 9.14 7.30
CA PRO A 381 31.91 9.67 8.57
C PRO A 381 30.37 9.65 8.66
N SER A 382 29.75 8.50 8.39
CA SER A 382 28.30 8.31 8.48
C SER A 382 27.91 7.46 9.70
N PRO A 383 26.74 7.74 10.33
CA PRO A 383 26.20 6.85 11.37
C PRO A 383 26.08 5.40 10.89
N PHE A 384 25.67 5.19 9.63
CA PHE A 384 25.50 3.85 9.09
C PHE A 384 26.82 3.07 8.99
N TYR A 385 27.95 3.71 8.68
CA TYR A 385 29.27 3.06 8.74
C TYR A 385 29.61 2.59 10.16
N VAL A 386 29.35 3.42 11.17
CA VAL A 386 29.56 3.07 12.58
C VAL A 386 28.73 1.87 12.98
N VAL A 387 27.43 1.91 12.68
CA VAL A 387 26.50 0.79 13.00
C VAL A 387 26.92 -0.47 12.26
N SER A 388 27.31 -0.36 10.98
CA SER A 388 27.73 -1.52 10.18
C SER A 388 28.99 -2.17 10.75
N VAL A 389 30.00 -1.39 11.14
CA VAL A 389 31.23 -1.95 11.70
C VAL A 389 31.00 -2.57 13.07
N VAL A 390 30.34 -1.85 13.97
CA VAL A 390 30.16 -2.31 15.36
C VAL A 390 29.15 -3.45 15.44
N GLY A 391 28.06 -3.39 14.68
CA GLY A 391 27.03 -4.44 14.67
C GLY A 391 27.52 -5.78 14.11
N LEU A 392 28.62 -5.77 13.35
CA LEU A 392 29.29 -6.96 12.83
C LEU A 392 30.54 -7.35 13.61
N ALA A 393 30.94 -6.57 14.60
CA ALA A 393 32.04 -6.91 15.47
C ALA A 393 31.66 -8.07 16.40
N ASP A 394 32.67 -8.80 16.85
CA ASP A 394 32.52 -9.68 18.01
C ASP A 394 32.39 -8.81 19.28
N ASN A 395 32.55 -9.41 20.47
CA ASN A 395 32.41 -8.71 21.74
C ASN A 395 33.46 -7.61 22.01
N GLU A 396 34.48 -7.46 21.16
CA GLU A 396 35.55 -6.46 21.32
C GLU A 396 36.00 -5.93 19.94
N LEU A 397 36.25 -4.62 19.87
CA LEU A 397 36.89 -3.96 18.74
C LEU A 397 38.36 -3.68 19.08
N THR A 398 39.30 -4.20 18.28
CA THR A 398 40.75 -4.06 18.52
C THR A 398 41.43 -3.16 17.51
N GLU A 399 42.65 -2.70 17.80
CA GLU A 399 43.48 -1.91 16.85
C GLU A 399 43.70 -2.67 15.52
N GLU A 400 43.89 -3.99 15.58
CA GLU A 400 44.06 -4.85 14.39
C GLU A 400 42.79 -4.88 13.52
N ASP A 401 41.61 -4.82 14.14
CA ASP A 401 40.34 -4.74 13.42
C ASP A 401 40.24 -3.39 12.71
N ILE A 402 40.56 -2.29 13.39
CA ILE A 402 40.57 -0.93 12.82
C ILE A 402 41.45 -0.85 11.58
N GLU A 403 42.66 -1.43 11.61
CA GLU A 403 43.57 -1.44 10.47
C GLU A 403 42.94 -2.12 9.25
N ARG A 404 42.17 -3.20 9.47
CA ARG A 404 41.53 -4.02 8.43
C ARG A 404 40.15 -3.55 8.00
N LEU A 405 39.56 -2.57 8.69
CA LEU A 405 38.23 -2.07 8.33
C LEU A 405 38.19 -1.59 6.87
N PRO A 406 37.16 -1.97 6.11
CA PRO A 406 36.87 -1.37 4.81
C PRO A 406 36.70 0.14 4.90
N GLU A 407 36.90 0.86 3.81
CA GLU A 407 36.87 2.32 3.81
C GLU A 407 35.44 2.87 3.87
N THR A 408 34.47 2.15 3.32
CA THR A 408 33.07 2.59 3.24
C THR A 408 32.09 1.57 3.80
N ALA A 409 30.89 2.02 4.19
CA ALA A 409 29.84 1.10 4.63
C ALA A 409 29.46 0.10 3.52
N LEU A 410 29.49 0.53 2.26
CA LEU A 410 29.24 -0.35 1.12
C LEU A 410 30.24 -1.51 1.09
N GLU A 411 31.54 -1.22 1.19
CA GLU A 411 32.59 -2.26 1.18
C GLU A 411 32.48 -3.23 2.38
N VAL A 412 32.02 -2.75 3.54
CA VAL A 412 31.70 -3.62 4.69
C VAL A 412 30.65 -4.66 4.30
N TRP A 413 29.54 -4.22 3.71
CA TRP A 413 28.46 -5.11 3.32
C TRP A 413 28.82 -5.99 2.11
N GLU A 414 29.62 -5.50 1.16
CA GLU A 414 30.12 -6.32 0.05
C GLU A 414 30.99 -7.46 0.55
N TYR A 415 31.88 -7.17 1.50
CA TYR A 415 32.70 -8.18 2.15
C TYR A 415 31.84 -9.22 2.87
N GLN A 416 30.83 -8.78 3.65
CA GLN A 416 29.90 -9.68 4.33
C GLN A 416 29.10 -10.53 3.34
N TYR A 417 28.64 -9.95 2.24
CA TYR A 417 27.89 -10.66 1.22
C TYR A 417 28.72 -11.82 0.65
N GLY A 418 30.01 -11.58 0.42
CA GLY A 418 30.97 -12.60 -0.01
C GLY A 418 31.21 -13.73 1.01
N GLN A 419 30.96 -13.50 2.30
CA GLN A 419 31.07 -14.53 3.35
C GLN A 419 29.80 -15.39 3.49
N LEU A 420 28.66 -14.94 2.96
CA LEU A 420 27.41 -15.68 3.04
C LEU A 420 27.45 -16.98 2.24
N ARG A 421 26.72 -17.98 2.74
CA ARG A 421 26.43 -19.19 1.97
C ARG A 421 25.49 -18.86 0.81
N GLU A 422 25.45 -19.76 -0.17
CA GLU A 422 24.66 -19.57 -1.40
C GLU A 422 23.15 -19.34 -1.15
N GLU A 423 22.54 -20.02 -0.17
CA GLU A 423 21.09 -19.85 0.10
C GLU A 423 20.73 -18.48 0.71
N PRO A 424 21.40 -17.98 1.78
CA PRO A 424 21.22 -16.60 2.23
C PRO A 424 21.45 -15.56 1.12
N GLN A 425 22.48 -15.75 0.28
CA GLN A 425 22.72 -14.86 -0.86
C GLN A 425 21.54 -14.81 -1.82
N ARG A 426 20.87 -15.94 -2.08
CA ARG A 426 19.69 -15.99 -2.94
C ARG A 426 18.48 -15.29 -2.33
N ILE A 427 18.32 -15.32 -1.00
CA ILE A 427 17.31 -14.51 -0.32
C ILE A 427 17.58 -13.02 -0.55
N LEU A 428 18.83 -12.57 -0.37
CA LEU A 428 19.19 -11.18 -0.63
C LEU A 428 18.96 -10.78 -2.10
N ARG A 429 19.32 -11.64 -3.06
CA ARG A 429 18.99 -11.42 -4.48
C ARG A 429 17.48 -11.38 -4.74
N THR A 430 16.69 -12.10 -3.95
CA THR A 430 15.23 -12.01 -4.03
C THR A 430 14.75 -10.64 -3.56
N ILE A 431 15.32 -10.13 -2.47
CA ILE A 431 15.02 -8.79 -1.95
C ILE A 431 15.47 -7.71 -2.95
N GLU A 432 16.65 -7.86 -3.57
CA GLU A 432 17.13 -6.99 -4.64
C GLU A 432 16.13 -6.94 -5.81
N LEU A 433 15.61 -8.09 -6.26
CA LEU A 433 14.58 -8.16 -7.30
C LEU A 433 13.27 -7.51 -6.85
N LEU A 434 12.82 -7.77 -5.62
CA LEU A 434 11.62 -7.17 -5.06
C LEU A 434 11.73 -5.65 -4.90
N SER A 435 12.93 -5.12 -4.67
CA SER A 435 13.17 -3.68 -4.57
C SER A 435 12.82 -2.93 -5.87
N LEU A 436 12.85 -3.61 -7.02
CA LEU A 436 12.41 -3.06 -8.30
C LEU A 436 10.89 -2.83 -8.37
N THR A 437 10.13 -3.42 -7.45
CA THR A 437 8.67 -3.40 -7.45
C THR A 437 8.07 -2.40 -6.48
N GLY A 438 8.92 -1.79 -5.62
CA GLY A 438 8.56 -0.94 -4.47
C GLY A 438 7.47 -1.50 -3.55
N SER A 439 7.32 -2.83 -3.54
CA SER A 439 6.47 -3.51 -2.58
C SER A 439 7.27 -3.77 -1.30
N PRO A 440 6.65 -3.60 -0.11
CA PRO A 440 7.26 -4.01 1.14
C PRO A 440 7.73 -5.47 1.08
N PHE A 441 8.82 -5.79 1.77
CA PHE A 441 9.39 -7.14 1.76
C PHE A 441 8.63 -8.07 2.71
N TYR A 442 7.36 -8.30 2.40
CA TYR A 442 6.51 -9.27 3.07
C TYR A 442 7.14 -10.65 3.04
N LYS A 443 7.08 -11.36 4.16
CA LYS A 443 7.65 -12.69 4.31
C LYS A 443 7.10 -13.63 3.24
N SER A 444 5.78 -13.64 3.04
CA SER A 444 5.13 -14.47 2.02
C SER A 444 5.68 -14.20 0.61
N LEU A 445 5.90 -12.92 0.29
CA LEU A 445 6.41 -12.45 -0.99
C LEU A 445 7.88 -12.84 -1.20
N VAL A 446 8.73 -12.60 -0.19
CA VAL A 446 10.15 -13.01 -0.22
C VAL A 446 10.27 -14.53 -0.34
N GLU A 447 9.46 -15.27 0.41
CA GLU A 447 9.46 -16.74 0.41
C GLU A 447 8.99 -17.31 -0.94
N GLY A 448 7.90 -16.76 -1.49
CA GLY A 448 7.34 -17.14 -2.79
C GLY A 448 8.29 -16.87 -3.94
N ALA A 449 8.82 -15.65 -4.02
CA ALA A 449 9.78 -15.23 -5.04
C ALA A 449 11.07 -16.07 -4.96
N TYR A 450 11.64 -16.24 -3.77
CA TYR A 450 12.84 -17.07 -3.56
C TYR A 450 12.65 -18.48 -4.10
N ARG A 451 11.49 -19.09 -3.84
CA ARG A 451 11.19 -20.45 -4.32
C ARG A 451 11.09 -20.53 -5.83
N LYS A 452 10.34 -19.63 -6.43
CA LYS A 452 9.97 -19.70 -7.85
C LYS A 452 11.12 -19.25 -8.74
N VAL A 453 11.79 -18.15 -8.39
CA VAL A 453 12.93 -17.61 -9.14
C VAL A 453 14.12 -18.56 -9.09
N PHE A 454 14.41 -19.15 -7.91
CA PHE A 454 15.60 -19.99 -7.71
C PHE A 454 15.33 -21.50 -7.71
N ASN A 455 14.11 -21.94 -8.05
CA ASN A 455 13.66 -23.34 -8.10
C ASN A 455 13.95 -24.13 -6.80
N ARG A 456 13.48 -23.61 -5.67
CA ARG A 456 13.70 -24.20 -4.33
C ARG A 456 12.44 -24.93 -3.80
N PRO A 457 12.62 -25.99 -2.98
CA PRO A 457 11.51 -26.82 -2.49
C PRO A 457 10.59 -26.12 -1.47
N ALA A 458 9.46 -26.78 -1.19
CA ALA A 458 8.30 -26.32 -0.41
C ALA A 458 8.60 -25.98 1.08
N PRO A 459 7.70 -25.25 1.79
CA PRO A 459 7.96 -24.58 3.08
C PRO A 459 8.41 -25.44 4.25
N GLU A 460 8.04 -26.71 4.25
CA GLU A 460 8.36 -27.64 5.32
C GLU A 460 9.87 -27.93 5.46
N TYR A 461 10.71 -27.43 4.53
CA TYR A 461 12.11 -27.86 4.40
C TYR A 461 13.19 -26.77 4.23
N GLY A 462 12.93 -25.44 4.33
CA GLY A 462 14.08 -24.52 4.24
C GLY A 462 13.90 -23.04 3.91
N PHE A 463 12.91 -22.33 4.48
CA PHE A 463 12.95 -20.86 4.46
C PHE A 463 13.64 -20.26 5.69
N ARG A 464 13.50 -20.89 6.86
CA ARG A 464 14.16 -20.45 8.09
C ARG A 464 15.69 -20.50 7.99
N ASP A 465 16.24 -21.63 7.57
CA ASP A 465 17.69 -21.85 7.50
C ASP A 465 18.47 -20.79 6.69
N PRO A 466 17.99 -20.32 5.52
CA PRO A 466 18.68 -19.24 4.79
C PRO A 466 18.40 -17.82 5.32
N VAL A 467 17.30 -17.60 6.04
CA VAL A 467 16.92 -16.28 6.55
C VAL A 467 17.50 -15.99 7.94
N GLU A 468 17.57 -17.00 8.81
CA GLU A 468 18.09 -16.86 10.19
C GLU A 468 19.51 -16.27 10.24
N PRO A 469 20.46 -16.65 9.36
CA PRO A 469 21.76 -15.98 9.29
C PRO A 469 21.68 -14.50 8.89
N LEU A 470 20.72 -14.13 8.03
CA LEU A 470 20.54 -12.74 7.59
C LEU A 470 20.00 -11.87 8.71
N LEU A 471 19.07 -12.38 9.51
CA LEU A 471 18.60 -11.71 10.73
C LEU A 471 19.73 -11.55 11.75
N ASN A 472 20.47 -12.63 12.02
CA ASN A 472 21.57 -12.62 13.00
C ASN A 472 22.72 -11.69 12.60
N GLN A 473 22.97 -11.53 11.30
CA GLN A 473 24.01 -10.65 10.75
C GLN A 473 23.46 -9.29 10.30
N GLN A 474 22.24 -8.95 10.71
CA GLN A 474 21.59 -7.65 10.47
C GLN A 474 21.44 -7.25 8.99
N TRP A 475 21.53 -8.20 8.07
CA TRP A 475 21.19 -7.99 6.66
C TRP A 475 19.72 -7.64 6.49
N ILE A 476 18.87 -8.15 7.38
CA ILE A 476 17.44 -7.93 7.42
C ILE A 476 17.05 -7.62 8.87
N THR A 477 16.17 -6.65 9.05
CA THR A 477 15.51 -6.35 10.34
C THR A 477 14.00 -6.49 10.20
N LEU A 478 13.26 -6.48 11.31
CA LEU A 478 11.79 -6.57 11.32
C LEU A 478 11.20 -5.19 11.54
N SER A 479 10.06 -4.89 10.89
CA SER A 479 9.27 -3.69 11.21
C SER A 479 8.76 -3.71 12.66
N ASP A 480 8.42 -4.89 13.18
CA ASP A 480 8.06 -5.12 14.58
C ASP A 480 9.00 -6.17 15.21
N SER A 481 9.82 -5.73 16.17
CA SER A 481 10.79 -6.58 16.86
C SER A 481 10.16 -7.67 17.72
N ASP A 482 8.89 -7.50 18.12
CA ASP A 482 8.17 -8.45 18.98
C ASP A 482 7.50 -9.58 18.17
N THR A 483 7.47 -9.47 16.85
CA THR A 483 6.88 -10.46 15.95
C THR A 483 7.86 -11.62 15.68
N ASP A 484 7.34 -12.86 15.67
CA ASP A 484 8.13 -14.04 15.30
C ASP A 484 8.39 -14.00 13.77
N PRO A 485 9.65 -13.86 13.31
CA PRO A 485 9.98 -13.65 11.91
C PRO A 485 9.58 -14.81 10.99
N PHE A 486 9.23 -15.96 11.57
CA PHE A 486 8.86 -17.16 10.82
C PHE A 486 7.38 -17.51 10.96
N LYS A 487 6.60 -16.81 11.78
CA LYS A 487 5.16 -17.09 11.98
C LYS A 487 4.29 -15.93 11.57
N GLY A 488 3.16 -16.27 10.94
CA GLY A 488 2.28 -15.25 10.38
C GLY A 488 2.95 -14.49 9.24
N GLU A 489 2.35 -13.35 8.93
CA GLU A 489 2.91 -12.37 8.01
C GLU A 489 3.85 -11.42 8.76
N THR A 490 4.98 -11.08 8.15
CA THR A 490 5.97 -10.19 8.75
C THR A 490 6.64 -9.42 7.63
N GLU A 491 6.93 -8.15 7.88
CA GLU A 491 7.65 -7.30 6.94
C GLU A 491 9.14 -7.23 7.31
N TYR A 492 9.98 -7.53 6.33
CA TYR A 492 11.42 -7.40 6.40
C TYR A 492 11.87 -5.99 5.97
N ARG A 493 12.84 -5.42 6.67
CA ARG A 493 13.47 -4.14 6.34
C ARG A 493 14.94 -4.34 6.00
N VAL A 494 15.37 -3.74 4.89
CA VAL A 494 16.75 -3.80 4.41
C VAL A 494 17.19 -2.40 4.01
N HIS A 495 18.37 -1.98 4.44
CA HIS A 495 18.90 -0.67 4.10
C HIS A 495 19.41 -0.65 2.66
N ASP A 496 19.20 0.45 1.93
CA ASP A 496 19.61 0.55 0.53
C ASP A 496 21.11 0.30 0.28
N ILE A 497 22.00 0.59 1.24
CA ILE A 497 23.45 0.28 1.09
C ILE A 497 23.67 -1.24 1.09
N GLN A 498 22.87 -1.99 1.85
CA GLN A 498 22.93 -3.45 1.87
C GLN A 498 22.42 -4.02 0.55
N ILE A 499 21.33 -3.47 -0.01
CA ILE A 499 20.84 -3.87 -1.34
C ILE A 499 21.91 -3.61 -2.41
N GLU A 500 22.54 -2.43 -2.38
CA GLU A 500 23.62 -2.06 -3.30
C GLU A 500 24.87 -2.95 -3.18
N ALA A 501 25.12 -3.53 -2.00
CA ALA A 501 26.25 -4.43 -1.77
C ALA A 501 26.09 -5.83 -2.39
N ILE A 502 24.92 -6.16 -2.94
CA ILE A 502 24.65 -7.48 -3.53
C ILE A 502 25.37 -7.57 -4.87
N GLN A 503 26.47 -8.33 -4.91
CA GLN A 503 27.33 -8.42 -6.10
C GLN A 503 26.80 -9.41 -7.15
N HIS A 504 25.60 -9.19 -7.70
CA HIS A 504 25.08 -10.00 -8.81
C HIS A 504 24.39 -9.17 -9.89
N PRO A 505 24.62 -9.48 -11.18
CA PRO A 505 23.81 -8.90 -12.24
C PRO A 505 22.39 -9.45 -12.12
N VAL A 506 21.47 -8.55 -11.80
CA VAL A 506 20.01 -8.78 -11.72
C VAL A 506 19.49 -9.46 -12.99
N ASP A 507 20.08 -9.16 -14.15
CA ASP A 507 19.69 -9.62 -15.49
C ASP A 507 19.36 -11.12 -15.58
N ASN A 508 20.18 -12.00 -15.00
CA ASN A 508 19.99 -13.45 -15.14
C ASN A 508 18.76 -14.00 -14.39
N ALA A 509 18.16 -13.21 -13.50
CA ALA A 509 17.00 -13.59 -12.72
C ALA A 509 15.74 -12.77 -13.08
N LEU A 510 15.85 -11.79 -13.97
CA LEU A 510 14.74 -10.91 -14.37
C LEU A 510 13.60 -11.68 -15.02
N GLU A 511 13.86 -12.57 -16.00
CA GLU A 511 12.82 -13.34 -16.66
C GLU A 511 12.11 -14.32 -15.69
N PRO A 512 12.83 -15.14 -14.89
CA PRO A 512 12.19 -15.97 -13.85
C PRO A 512 11.36 -15.14 -12.86
N PHE A 513 11.84 -13.95 -12.48
CA PHE A 513 11.13 -13.06 -11.57
C PHE A 513 9.91 -12.40 -12.22
N SER A 514 9.98 -11.99 -13.49
CA SER A 514 8.83 -11.53 -14.26
C SER A 514 7.75 -12.62 -14.35
N ASN A 515 8.14 -13.86 -14.60
CA ASN A 515 7.22 -15.01 -14.62
C ASN A 515 6.56 -15.26 -13.25
N TYR A 516 7.32 -15.18 -12.16
CA TYR A 516 6.78 -15.19 -10.80
C TYR A 516 5.75 -14.07 -10.60
N LEU A 517 6.15 -12.85 -10.98
CA LEU A 517 5.34 -11.64 -11.19
C LEU A 517 3.92 -11.95 -11.62
N LEU A 518 3.85 -12.51 -12.83
CA LEU A 518 2.62 -12.68 -13.58
C LEU A 518 1.73 -13.83 -13.08
N SER A 519 2.30 -14.79 -12.34
CA SER A 519 1.63 -16.05 -12.02
C SER A 519 1.30 -16.24 -10.55
N GLU A 520 2.15 -15.82 -9.63
CA GLU A 520 2.05 -16.19 -8.20
C GLU A 520 1.91 -14.96 -7.29
N LEU A 521 2.20 -13.74 -7.76
CA LEU A 521 2.15 -12.51 -6.96
C LEU A 521 0.85 -12.36 -6.15
N ARG A 522 -0.30 -12.69 -6.75
CA ARG A 522 -1.61 -12.58 -6.09
C ARG A 522 -1.74 -13.52 -4.87
N ALA A 523 -1.12 -14.69 -4.93
CA ALA A 523 -1.21 -15.67 -3.85
C ALA A 523 -0.25 -15.35 -2.70
N ASP A 524 0.88 -14.72 -3.02
CA ASP A 524 1.94 -14.43 -2.06
C ASP A 524 1.89 -12.99 -1.52
N LEU A 525 1.10 -12.09 -2.09
CA LEU A 525 0.78 -10.81 -1.44
C LEU A 525 -0.20 -11.06 -0.29
N PRO A 526 -0.04 -10.38 0.86
CA PRO A 526 -1.07 -10.37 1.88
C PRO A 526 -2.42 -9.99 1.25
N GLU A 527 -3.51 -10.62 1.68
CA GLU A 527 -4.82 -10.41 1.05
C GLU A 527 -5.22 -8.92 1.03
N ALA A 528 -4.84 -8.22 2.10
CA ALA A 528 -4.94 -6.78 2.28
C ALA A 528 -4.23 -5.94 1.21
N GLU A 529 -3.19 -6.49 0.59
CA GLU A 529 -2.29 -5.78 -0.31
C GLU A 529 -2.53 -6.17 -1.78
N ASN A 530 -3.57 -6.93 -2.07
CA ASN A 530 -3.88 -7.35 -3.45
C ASN A 530 -4.15 -6.17 -4.39
N GLU A 531 -4.56 -5.02 -3.87
CA GLU A 531 -4.73 -3.79 -4.66
C GLU A 531 -3.40 -3.22 -5.15
N ARG A 532 -2.29 -3.53 -4.46
CA ARG A 532 -0.93 -3.12 -4.85
C ARG A 532 -0.45 -3.77 -6.14
N ARG A 533 -1.12 -4.80 -6.64
CA ARG A 533 -0.68 -5.53 -7.84
C ARG A 533 -0.45 -4.62 -9.06
N VAL A 534 -1.28 -3.59 -9.23
CA VAL A 534 -1.11 -2.62 -10.33
C VAL A 534 0.18 -1.83 -10.16
N SER A 535 0.40 -1.22 -8.98
CA SER A 535 1.60 -0.43 -8.70
C SER A 535 2.86 -1.29 -8.69
N THR A 536 2.83 -2.48 -8.08
CA THR A 536 3.93 -3.47 -8.11
C THR A 536 4.37 -3.77 -9.54
N HIS A 537 3.44 -4.08 -10.45
CA HIS A 537 3.76 -4.37 -11.84
C HIS A 537 4.24 -3.14 -12.61
N ARG A 538 3.63 -1.96 -12.35
CA ARG A 538 3.99 -0.71 -13.01
C ARG A 538 5.39 -0.26 -12.63
N GLN A 539 5.73 -0.29 -11.34
CA GLN A 539 7.06 0.04 -10.84
C GLN A 539 8.11 -0.92 -11.36
N PHE A 540 7.82 -2.22 -11.33
CA PHE A 540 8.70 -3.21 -11.93
C PHE A 540 8.96 -2.92 -13.41
N ALA A 541 7.92 -2.62 -14.19
CA ALA A 541 8.06 -2.29 -15.60
C ALA A 541 8.87 -1.00 -15.83
N ASN A 542 8.64 0.04 -15.02
CA ASN A 542 9.40 1.29 -15.06
C ASN A 542 10.89 1.02 -14.80
N GLN A 543 11.23 0.41 -13.67
CA GLN A 543 12.62 0.15 -13.26
C GLN A 543 13.36 -0.75 -14.25
N VAL A 544 12.71 -1.82 -14.71
CA VAL A 544 13.32 -2.73 -15.69
C VAL A 544 13.52 -2.04 -17.03
N SER A 545 12.61 -1.15 -17.45
CA SER A 545 12.79 -0.41 -18.71
C SER A 545 14.02 0.52 -18.71
N GLU A 546 14.45 1.01 -17.55
CA GLU A 546 15.61 1.89 -17.39
C GLU A 546 16.95 1.14 -17.55
N LEU A 547 16.96 -0.19 -17.44
CA LEU A 547 18.15 -1.01 -17.67
C LEU A 547 18.63 -0.96 -19.13
N GLY A 548 17.75 -0.59 -20.07
CA GLY A 548 18.12 -0.24 -21.44
C GLY A 548 18.55 -1.41 -22.34
N THR A 549 18.33 -2.65 -21.91
CA THR A 549 18.58 -3.85 -22.75
C THR A 549 17.32 -4.25 -23.52
N GLU A 550 17.46 -4.94 -24.65
CA GLU A 550 16.31 -5.42 -25.45
C GLU A 550 15.39 -6.34 -24.62
N GLU A 551 15.98 -7.28 -23.88
CA GLU A 551 15.28 -8.22 -22.99
C GLU A 551 14.50 -7.49 -21.88
N SER A 552 15.14 -6.54 -21.19
CA SER A 552 14.46 -5.73 -20.16
C SER A 552 13.29 -4.92 -20.74
N SER A 553 13.43 -4.42 -21.97
CA SER A 553 12.39 -3.69 -22.69
C SER A 553 11.17 -4.57 -23.03
N GLU A 554 11.41 -5.83 -23.39
CA GLU A 554 10.36 -6.82 -23.64
C GLU A 554 9.63 -7.18 -22.33
N ILE A 555 10.37 -7.43 -21.25
CA ILE A 555 9.80 -7.71 -19.92
C ILE A 555 8.90 -6.56 -19.46
N ALA A 556 9.38 -5.31 -19.53
CA ALA A 556 8.57 -4.14 -19.17
C ALA A 556 7.27 -4.06 -19.98
N THR A 557 7.35 -4.35 -21.29
CA THR A 557 6.18 -4.38 -22.18
C THR A 557 5.14 -5.42 -21.74
N VAL A 558 5.58 -6.61 -21.35
CA VAL A 558 4.69 -7.68 -20.87
C VAL A 558 3.94 -7.24 -19.61
N HIS A 559 4.61 -6.59 -18.67
CA HIS A 559 3.97 -6.12 -17.43
C HIS A 559 2.96 -4.98 -17.67
N TYR A 560 3.30 -3.99 -18.49
CA TYR A 560 2.32 -2.95 -18.87
C TYR A 560 1.08 -3.54 -19.56
N GLN A 561 1.28 -4.54 -20.43
CA GLN A 561 0.17 -5.22 -21.10
C GLN A 561 -0.66 -6.04 -20.12
N TYR A 562 -0.04 -6.76 -19.20
CA TYR A 562 -0.72 -7.57 -18.20
C TYR A 562 -1.63 -6.73 -17.32
N ILE A 563 -1.17 -5.56 -16.85
CA ILE A 563 -2.02 -4.62 -16.11
C ILE A 563 -3.27 -4.29 -16.95
N LEU A 564 -3.08 -3.78 -18.17
CA LEU A 564 -4.16 -3.28 -19.03
C LEU A 564 -5.08 -4.37 -19.61
N GLN A 565 -4.71 -5.63 -19.53
CA GLN A 565 -5.48 -6.75 -20.09
C GLN A 565 -6.09 -7.65 -19.01
N SER A 566 -5.52 -7.70 -17.81
CA SER A 566 -5.83 -8.73 -16.82
C SER A 566 -6.01 -8.21 -15.40
N ILE A 567 -5.65 -6.95 -15.10
CA ILE A 567 -5.85 -6.36 -13.77
C ILE A 567 -6.81 -5.17 -13.85
N ASP A 568 -6.41 -4.12 -14.57
CA ASP A 568 -7.16 -2.87 -14.70
C ASP A 568 -6.96 -2.31 -16.11
N SER A 569 -8.00 -2.43 -16.94
CA SER A 569 -7.94 -1.95 -18.32
C SER A 569 -7.92 -0.43 -18.42
N ASP A 570 -8.40 0.29 -17.41
CA ASP A 570 -8.64 1.72 -17.46
C ASP A 570 -7.58 2.53 -16.70
N ASP A 571 -6.59 1.86 -16.10
CA ASP A 571 -5.47 2.49 -15.38
C ASP A 571 -4.71 3.50 -16.26
N THR A 572 -4.94 4.79 -15.95
CA THR A 572 -4.48 5.90 -16.79
C THR A 572 -2.98 6.12 -16.64
N ALA A 573 -2.44 5.94 -15.43
CA ALA A 573 -1.01 6.05 -15.16
C ALA A 573 -0.20 5.04 -15.99
N THR A 574 -0.56 3.76 -15.98
CA THR A 574 0.07 2.69 -16.77
C THR A 574 0.05 3.02 -18.26
N ARG A 575 -1.04 3.59 -18.77
CA ARG A 575 -1.11 4.00 -20.19
C ARG A 575 -0.14 5.12 -20.53
N ILE A 576 0.08 6.07 -19.62
CA ILE A 576 1.06 7.14 -19.79
C ILE A 576 2.48 6.55 -19.81
N PHE A 577 2.85 5.75 -18.80
CA PHE A 577 4.17 5.12 -18.71
C PHE A 577 4.43 4.20 -19.90
N PHE A 578 3.46 3.36 -20.26
CA PHE A 578 3.59 2.47 -21.40
C PHE A 578 3.70 3.25 -22.72
N GLY A 579 2.93 4.33 -22.89
CA GLY A 579 3.05 5.22 -24.04
C GLY A 579 4.46 5.82 -24.18
N ARG A 580 5.06 6.24 -23.06
CA ARG A 580 6.45 6.76 -23.04
C ARG A 580 7.46 5.68 -23.40
N HIS A 581 7.34 4.50 -22.81
CA HIS A 581 8.17 3.33 -23.11
C HIS A 581 8.15 2.99 -24.62
N LEU A 582 6.95 2.89 -25.19
CA LEU A 582 6.75 2.63 -26.63
C LEU A 582 7.34 3.75 -27.50
N LYS A 583 7.25 5.01 -27.07
CA LYS A 583 7.85 6.14 -27.78
C LYS A 583 9.38 6.03 -27.80
N ASN A 584 9.99 5.65 -26.68
CA ASN A 584 11.43 5.45 -26.55
C ASN A 584 11.94 4.28 -27.42
N GLN A 585 11.10 3.25 -27.61
CA GLN A 585 11.36 2.14 -28.55
C GLN A 585 11.13 2.51 -30.04
N GLY A 586 10.64 3.72 -30.33
CA GLY A 586 10.29 4.13 -31.70
C GLY A 586 8.93 3.62 -32.20
N GLU A 587 8.10 3.01 -31.34
CA GLU A 587 6.74 2.56 -31.65
C GLU A 587 5.71 3.71 -31.58
N THR A 588 5.99 4.83 -32.26
CA THR A 588 5.25 6.10 -32.13
C THR A 588 3.75 5.96 -32.33
N LYS A 589 3.29 5.09 -33.25
CA LYS A 589 1.85 4.90 -33.49
C LYS A 589 1.13 4.30 -32.27
N LYS A 590 1.69 3.24 -31.68
CA LYS A 590 1.12 2.58 -30.50
C LYS A 590 1.23 3.49 -29.27
N ALA A 591 2.33 4.25 -29.15
CA ALA A 591 2.48 5.27 -28.11
C ALA A 591 1.35 6.32 -28.18
N THR A 592 1.07 6.85 -29.37
CA THR A 592 -0.03 7.81 -29.59
C THR A 592 -1.39 7.21 -29.25
N GLU A 593 -1.65 5.94 -29.56
CA GLU A 593 -2.89 5.26 -29.18
C GLU A 593 -3.06 5.18 -27.65
N LYS A 594 -1.97 4.91 -26.91
CA LYS A 594 -2.00 4.90 -25.43
C LYS A 594 -2.24 6.30 -24.85
N PHE A 595 -1.56 7.32 -25.37
CA PHE A 595 -1.75 8.70 -24.91
C PHE A 595 -3.14 9.25 -25.23
N ASN A 596 -3.71 8.95 -26.40
CA ASN A 596 -5.04 9.43 -26.77
C ASN A 596 -6.12 8.88 -25.83
N PHE A 597 -6.03 7.60 -25.46
CA PHE A 597 -6.94 7.03 -24.47
C PHE A 597 -6.82 7.74 -23.12
N ALA A 598 -5.60 7.94 -22.62
CA ALA A 598 -5.38 8.66 -21.36
C ALA A 598 -5.92 10.09 -21.41
N ILE A 599 -5.76 10.80 -22.54
CA ILE A 599 -6.34 12.13 -22.74
C ILE A 599 -7.86 12.08 -22.71
N GLU A 600 -8.49 11.09 -23.37
CA GLU A 600 -9.96 10.94 -23.38
C GLU A 600 -10.49 10.72 -21.97
N SER A 601 -9.90 9.80 -21.20
CA SER A 601 -10.26 9.54 -19.79
C SER A 601 -10.10 10.79 -18.91
N LEU A 602 -8.96 11.48 -19.00
CA LEU A 602 -8.71 12.70 -18.22
C LEU A 602 -9.63 13.87 -18.64
N THR A 603 -9.97 13.98 -19.93
CA THR A 603 -10.89 15.03 -20.40
C THR A 603 -12.30 14.81 -19.85
N GLU A 604 -12.74 13.56 -19.75
CA GLU A 604 -14.01 13.20 -19.14
C GLU A 604 -14.03 13.55 -17.64
N GLU A 605 -12.92 13.37 -16.92
CA GLU A 605 -12.79 13.81 -15.52
C GLU A 605 -12.85 15.34 -15.37
N ILE A 606 -12.28 16.10 -16.32
CA ILE A 606 -12.29 17.57 -16.27
C ILE A 606 -13.68 18.17 -16.51
N GLU A 607 -14.43 17.64 -17.47
CA GLU A 607 -15.80 18.10 -17.76
C GLU A 607 -16.75 17.89 -16.56
N ASN A 608 -16.35 17.07 -15.58
CA ASN A 608 -17.07 16.84 -14.32
C ASN A 608 -16.54 17.69 -13.13
N GLY A 609 -15.70 18.71 -13.37
CA GLY A 609 -15.37 19.74 -12.38
C GLY A 609 -13.99 19.65 -11.72
N ARG A 610 -13.12 18.71 -12.12
CA ARG A 610 -11.69 18.72 -11.75
C ARG A 610 -10.92 19.51 -12.80
N ASN A 611 -10.29 20.63 -12.47
CA ASN A 611 -9.48 21.36 -13.45
C ASN A 611 -8.07 20.74 -13.49
N ASP A 612 -7.70 19.98 -14.54
CA ASP A 612 -6.44 19.21 -14.61
C ASP A 612 -5.42 19.80 -15.63
N PRO A 613 -4.28 20.34 -15.16
CA PRO A 613 -3.17 20.83 -15.99
C PRO A 613 -2.49 19.77 -16.89
N ALA A 614 -2.60 18.47 -16.57
CA ALA A 614 -1.86 17.40 -17.23
C ALA A 614 -2.27 17.12 -18.67
N ILE A 615 -3.50 17.49 -19.07
CA ILE A 615 -3.93 17.42 -20.48
C ILE A 615 -2.99 18.22 -21.38
N TYR A 616 -2.43 19.33 -20.90
CA TYR A 616 -1.50 20.15 -21.68
C TYR A 616 -0.13 19.47 -21.82
N ALA A 617 0.35 18.77 -20.78
CA ALA A 617 1.59 17.99 -20.82
C ALA A 617 1.48 16.77 -21.77
N ILE A 618 0.41 15.98 -21.66
CA ILE A 618 0.20 14.81 -22.52
C ILE A 618 -0.05 15.23 -23.98
N ARG A 619 -0.80 16.31 -24.22
CA ARG A 619 -0.96 16.89 -25.58
C ARG A 619 0.38 17.35 -26.18
N GLY A 620 1.33 17.78 -25.36
CA GLY A 620 2.70 18.08 -25.76
C GLY A 620 3.47 16.83 -26.21
N MET A 621 3.22 15.68 -25.59
CA MET A 621 3.89 14.41 -25.90
C MET A 621 3.34 13.71 -27.16
N THR A 622 2.08 13.96 -27.52
CA THR A 622 1.42 13.48 -28.75
C THR A 622 1.76 14.27 -30.02
N ARG A 623 2.43 15.43 -29.89
CA ARG A 623 2.97 16.22 -31.02
C ARG A 623 4.41 15.80 -31.30
#